data_AF-A0A7Z0PEJ9-F1
#
_entry.id   AF-A0A7Z0PEJ9-F1
#
_cell.length_a   1.000
_cell.length_b   1.000
_cell.length_c   1.000
_cell.angle_alpha   90.00
_cell.angle_beta   90.00
_cell.angle_gamma   90.00
#
_symmetry.space_group_name_H-M   'P 1'
#
loop_
_entity.id
_entity.type
_entity.pdbx_description
1 polymer ?
#
loop_
_entity_poly.entity_id
_entity_poly.type
_entity_poly.pdbx_seq_one_letter_code
_entity_poly.pdbx_strand_id
1 'polypeptide(L)'
;MKKLLLALLVTFSFLSFSHVVTVNVLEGKEKGEILIRAIDDSGNREANEEIYVLSDIAYDGDLEVFEEPGSEDFHGKLILFKGSLDDMGELTLPKPGVKRYIILIAGGGDHDFVGKGIALTVEDEENWEKVLEKHSKKLGDFFKIYKTKKF
;
A
#
# COMPACT_ATOMS: atom_id res chain seq x y z
N MET A 1 -6.91 -44.74 -21.44
CA MET A 1 -6.19 -43.99 -20.40
C MET A 1 -5.58 -42.69 -20.91
N LYS A 2 -4.76 -42.67 -21.98
CA LYS A 2 -4.15 -41.43 -22.52
C LYS A 2 -5.15 -40.32 -22.93
N LYS A 3 -6.31 -40.68 -23.49
CA LYS A 3 -7.34 -39.73 -23.92
C LYS A 3 -8.11 -39.07 -22.76
N LEU A 4 -8.22 -39.75 -21.62
CA LEU A 4 -8.84 -39.21 -20.40
C LEU A 4 -7.91 -38.23 -19.68
N LEU A 5 -6.61 -38.53 -19.65
CA LEU A 5 -5.60 -37.62 -19.09
C LEU A 5 -5.53 -36.31 -19.88
N LEU A 6 -5.63 -36.39 -21.22
CA LEU A 6 -5.64 -35.21 -22.09
C LEU A 6 -6.90 -34.35 -21.91
N ALA A 7 -8.07 -34.98 -21.72
CA ALA A 7 -9.31 -34.26 -21.40
C ALA A 7 -9.28 -33.59 -20.01
N LEU A 8 -8.61 -34.21 -19.03
CA LEU A 8 -8.39 -33.64 -17.71
C LEU A 8 -7.42 -32.43 -17.75
N LEU A 9 -6.37 -32.52 -18.57
CA LEU A 9 -5.40 -31.43 -18.77
C LEU A 9 -6.01 -30.21 -19.45
N VAL A 10 -6.89 -30.41 -20.43
CA VAL A 10 -7.57 -29.31 -21.15
C VAL A 10 -8.62 -28.61 -20.27
N THR A 11 -9.23 -29.33 -19.32
CA THR A 11 -10.22 -28.74 -18.39
C THR A 11 -9.56 -27.98 -17.24
N PHE A 12 -8.34 -28.36 -16.83
CA PHE A 12 -7.60 -27.66 -15.78
C PHE A 12 -7.03 -26.29 -16.24
N SER A 13 -6.79 -26.12 -17.54
CA SER A 13 -6.24 -24.88 -18.11
C SER A 13 -7.18 -23.65 -18.09
N PHE A 14 -8.39 -23.76 -17.56
CA PHE A 14 -9.38 -22.66 -17.52
C PHE A 14 -9.58 -22.01 -16.15
N LEU A 15 -8.85 -22.43 -15.09
CA LEU A 15 -9.15 -22.00 -13.71
C LEU A 15 -8.17 -21.00 -13.09
N SER A 16 -7.14 -20.56 -13.80
CA SER A 16 -6.21 -19.54 -13.28
C SER A 16 -6.55 -18.17 -13.86
N PHE A 17 -7.62 -17.55 -13.36
CA PHE A 17 -7.80 -16.10 -13.49
C PHE A 17 -6.92 -15.43 -12.44
N SER A 18 -5.79 -14.86 -12.88
CA SER A 18 -5.05 -13.90 -12.08
C SER A 18 -5.88 -12.63 -12.03
N HIS A 19 -6.47 -12.32 -10.86
CA HIS A 19 -7.14 -11.05 -10.65
C HIS A 19 -6.07 -10.00 -10.39
N VAL A 20 -6.07 -8.93 -11.17
CA VAL A 20 -5.12 -7.81 -11.00
C VAL A 20 -5.75 -6.78 -10.07
N VAL A 21 -5.13 -6.53 -8.92
CA VAL A 21 -5.55 -5.46 -8.02
C VAL A 21 -4.87 -4.15 -8.39
N THR A 22 -5.66 -3.09 -8.45
CA THR A 22 -5.19 -1.71 -8.64
C THR A 22 -5.25 -0.97 -7.32
N VAL A 23 -4.10 -0.47 -6.87
CA VAL A 23 -3.99 0.42 -5.71
C VAL A 23 -4.07 1.87 -6.17
N ASN A 24 -5.25 2.48 -6.01
CA ASN A 24 -5.48 3.88 -6.30
C ASN A 24 -5.15 4.75 -5.09
N VAL A 25 -4.30 5.76 -5.30
CA VAL A 25 -4.01 6.78 -4.29
C VAL A 25 -4.61 8.09 -4.77
N LEU A 26 -5.58 8.61 -4.00
CA LEU A 26 -6.34 9.81 -4.31
C LEU A 26 -6.13 10.85 -3.20
N GLU A 27 -6.42 12.12 -3.49
CA GLU A 27 -6.52 13.14 -2.45
C GLU A 27 -7.64 12.77 -1.46
N GLY A 28 -7.38 12.96 -0.17
CA GLY A 28 -8.35 12.73 0.89
C GLY A 28 -9.40 13.85 0.98
N LYS A 29 -10.25 13.75 2.01
CA LYS A 29 -11.31 14.76 2.23
C LYS A 29 -10.75 16.07 2.76
N GLU A 30 -9.71 16.00 3.59
CA GLU A 30 -9.00 17.17 4.10
C GLU A 30 -7.68 17.37 3.36
N LYS A 31 -7.26 18.63 3.18
CA LYS A 31 -5.92 18.94 2.64
C LYS A 31 -4.85 18.33 3.54
N GLY A 32 -3.91 17.61 2.93
CA GLY A 32 -2.90 16.82 3.62
C GLY A 32 -3.32 15.37 3.91
N GLU A 33 -4.50 14.91 3.50
CA GLU A 33 -4.89 13.49 3.53
C GLU A 33 -4.74 12.83 2.16
N ILE A 34 -4.56 11.51 2.17
CA ILE A 34 -4.76 10.62 1.03
C ILE A 34 -5.87 9.61 1.33
N LEU A 35 -6.55 9.20 0.27
CA LEU A 35 -7.40 8.01 0.25
C LEU A 35 -6.71 6.93 -0.58
N ILE A 36 -6.36 5.84 0.08
CA ILE A 36 -5.91 4.61 -0.56
C ILE A 36 -7.14 3.75 -0.83
N ARG A 37 -7.25 3.20 -2.03
CA ARG A 37 -8.34 2.31 -2.43
C ARG A 37 -7.82 1.17 -3.28
N ALA A 38 -8.08 -0.07 -2.88
CA ALA A 38 -7.76 -1.25 -3.66
C ALA A 38 -9.02 -1.81 -4.34
N ILE A 39 -8.93 -2.06 -5.65
CA ILE A 39 -10.00 -2.62 -6.46
C ILE A 39 -9.40 -3.66 -7.42
N ASP A 40 -10.03 -4.82 -7.58
CA ASP A 40 -9.66 -5.76 -8.64
C ASP A 40 -10.12 -5.30 -10.04
N ASP A 41 -9.67 -6.02 -11.05
CA ASP A 41 -10.06 -5.81 -12.45
C ASP A 41 -11.56 -6.01 -12.75
N SER A 42 -12.29 -6.62 -11.81
CA SER A 42 -13.73 -6.88 -11.86
C SER A 42 -14.54 -5.79 -11.15
N GLY A 43 -13.87 -4.81 -10.51
CA GLY A 43 -14.49 -3.71 -9.78
C GLY A 43 -14.83 -4.03 -8.32
N ASN A 44 -14.46 -5.20 -7.81
CA ASN A 44 -14.65 -5.59 -6.42
C ASN A 44 -13.64 -4.87 -5.53
N ARG A 45 -14.00 -4.70 -4.25
CA ARG A 45 -13.15 -4.06 -3.26
C ARG A 45 -12.34 -5.10 -2.51
N GLU A 46 -11.04 -4.87 -2.41
CA GLU A 46 -10.14 -5.70 -1.62
C GLU A 46 -10.15 -5.23 -0.16
N ALA A 47 -11.10 -5.77 0.60
CA ALA A 47 -11.30 -5.42 2.01
C ALA A 47 -10.31 -6.14 2.92
N ASN A 48 -9.95 -5.50 4.04
CA ASN A 48 -9.09 -6.08 5.09
C ASN A 48 -7.67 -6.48 4.67
N GLU A 49 -7.25 -6.15 3.44
CA GLU A 49 -5.88 -6.35 2.99
C GLU A 49 -4.89 -5.51 3.80
N GLU A 50 -3.74 -6.10 4.11
CA GLU A 50 -2.63 -5.40 4.77
C GLU A 50 -1.94 -4.46 3.77
N ILE A 51 -1.68 -3.24 4.21
CA ILE A 51 -1.01 -2.21 3.42
C ILE A 51 0.22 -1.70 4.14
N TYR A 52 1.24 -1.45 3.33
CA TYR A 52 2.48 -0.81 3.74
C TYR A 52 2.61 0.52 3.02
N VAL A 53 2.96 1.57 3.77
CA VAL A 53 3.45 2.83 3.22
C VAL A 53 4.95 2.80 3.38
N LEU A 54 5.69 2.72 2.27
CA LEU A 54 7.15 2.58 2.30
C LEU A 54 7.83 3.81 1.72
N SER A 55 9.03 4.14 2.21
CA SER A 55 9.89 5.09 1.52
C SER A 55 10.24 4.59 0.13
N ASP A 56 10.41 5.52 -0.82
CA ASP A 56 10.85 5.15 -2.18
C ASP A 56 12.32 4.68 -2.22
N ILE A 57 13.13 5.13 -1.26
CA ILE A 57 14.55 4.76 -1.15
C ILE A 57 14.79 3.73 -0.05
N ALA A 58 15.88 2.97 -0.18
CA ALA A 58 16.38 2.10 0.88
C ALA A 58 16.85 2.95 2.08
N TYR A 59 16.73 2.38 3.27
CA TYR A 59 17.04 3.02 4.54
C TYR A 59 18.04 2.16 5.33
N ASP A 60 19.06 2.80 5.88
CA ASP A 60 20.23 2.17 6.53
C ASP A 60 20.35 2.51 8.01
N GLY A 61 19.33 3.12 8.61
CA GLY A 61 19.29 3.45 10.03
C GLY A 61 18.59 2.39 10.89
N ASP A 62 18.29 2.75 12.14
CA ASP A 62 17.82 1.81 13.16
C ASP A 62 16.28 1.61 13.20
N LEU A 63 15.54 2.24 12.28
CA LEU A 63 14.09 2.06 12.13
C LEU A 63 13.77 0.81 11.30
N GLU A 64 12.55 0.31 11.51
CA GLU A 64 12.05 -0.88 10.84
C GLU A 64 11.97 -0.71 9.32
N VAL A 65 12.53 -1.67 8.60
CA VAL A 65 12.48 -1.76 7.14
C VAL A 65 11.64 -2.96 6.71
N PHE A 66 11.09 -2.88 5.51
CA PHE A 66 10.30 -3.96 4.92
C PHE A 66 11.20 -5.11 4.46
N GLU A 67 10.87 -6.35 4.86
CA GLU A 67 11.67 -7.55 4.59
C GLU A 67 10.77 -8.79 4.32
N GLU A 68 9.50 -8.58 3.92
CA GLU A 68 8.57 -9.70 3.72
C GLU A 68 9.04 -10.61 2.56
N PRO A 69 9.11 -11.93 2.75
CA PRO A 69 9.53 -12.87 1.72
C PRO A 69 8.63 -12.84 0.48
N GLY A 70 9.22 -12.91 -0.71
CA GLY A 70 8.49 -12.82 -1.98
C GLY A 70 8.29 -11.40 -2.49
N SER A 71 8.65 -10.38 -1.72
CA SER A 71 8.53 -8.97 -2.11
C SER A 71 9.92 -8.30 -2.13
N GLU A 72 10.92 -9.00 -2.68
CA GLU A 72 12.34 -8.63 -2.61
C GLU A 72 12.66 -7.25 -3.23
N ASP A 73 11.87 -6.81 -4.22
CA ASP A 73 12.02 -5.49 -4.85
C ASP A 73 11.78 -4.32 -3.88
N PHE A 74 11.15 -4.59 -2.74
CA PHE A 74 10.84 -3.62 -1.70
C PHE A 74 11.69 -3.75 -0.44
N HIS A 75 12.61 -4.73 -0.40
CA HIS A 75 13.46 -4.96 0.77
C HIS A 75 14.33 -3.75 1.13
N GLY A 76 14.55 -3.53 2.42
CA GLY A 76 15.33 -2.42 2.95
C GLY A 76 14.67 -1.04 2.86
N LYS A 77 13.44 -0.93 2.34
CA LYS A 77 12.68 0.35 2.35
C LYS A 77 12.12 0.61 3.75
N LEU A 78 12.22 1.85 4.24
CA LEU A 78 11.68 2.25 5.54
C LEU A 78 10.16 2.09 5.56
N ILE A 79 9.63 1.43 6.59
CA ILE A 79 8.19 1.37 6.84
C ILE A 79 7.75 2.71 7.44
N LEU A 80 7.04 3.51 6.64
CA LEU A 80 6.44 4.75 7.11
C LEU A 80 5.15 4.45 7.88
N PHE A 81 4.37 3.48 7.45
CA PHE A 81 3.15 2.99 8.12
C PHE A 81 2.83 1.56 7.70
N LYS A 82 2.19 0.82 8.61
CA LYS A 82 1.60 -0.50 8.39
C LYS A 82 0.18 -0.55 8.97
N GLY A 83 -0.77 -1.09 8.23
CA GLY A 83 -2.17 -1.23 8.68
C GLY A 83 -3.00 -2.02 7.69
N SER A 84 -4.32 -1.94 7.78
CA SER A 84 -5.24 -2.67 6.88
C SER A 84 -6.29 -1.75 6.27
N LEU A 85 -6.77 -2.13 5.09
CA LEU A 85 -7.94 -1.53 4.46
C LEU A 85 -9.20 -1.86 5.27
N ASP A 86 -10.20 -0.98 5.20
CA ASP A 86 -11.51 -1.23 5.80
C ASP A 86 -12.37 -2.17 4.93
N ASP A 87 -13.62 -2.41 5.37
CA ASP A 87 -14.59 -3.26 4.68
C ASP A 87 -14.96 -2.76 3.26
N MET A 88 -14.60 -1.52 2.92
CA MET A 88 -14.81 -0.92 1.60
C MET A 88 -13.55 -0.97 0.72
N GLY A 89 -12.49 -1.64 1.18
CA GLY A 89 -11.18 -1.67 0.54
C GLY A 89 -10.51 -0.30 0.54
N GLU A 90 -10.77 0.51 1.56
CA GLU A 90 -10.30 1.89 1.65
C GLU A 90 -9.49 2.15 2.92
N LEU A 91 -8.55 3.07 2.82
CA LEU A 91 -7.83 3.59 3.98
C LEU A 91 -7.49 5.06 3.78
N THR A 92 -7.99 5.91 4.68
CA THR A 92 -7.58 7.32 4.75
C THR A 92 -6.43 7.50 5.74
N LEU A 93 -5.36 8.15 5.29
CA LEU A 93 -4.17 8.51 6.06
C LEU A 93 -3.75 9.96 5.77
N PRO A 94 -3.03 10.62 6.68
CA PRO A 94 -2.27 11.82 6.31
C PRO A 94 -1.22 11.48 5.25
N LYS A 95 -0.80 12.48 4.47
CA LYS A 95 0.40 12.38 3.64
C LYS A 95 1.63 12.32 4.57
N PRO A 96 2.58 11.40 4.37
CA PRO A 96 3.83 11.40 5.11
C PRO A 96 4.70 12.61 4.70
N GLY A 97 5.60 13.03 5.60
CA GLY A 97 6.50 14.17 5.43
C GLY A 97 7.58 14.02 4.35
N VAL A 98 7.64 12.88 3.68
CA VAL A 98 8.66 12.53 2.68
C VAL A 98 8.23 12.96 1.27
N LYS A 99 9.20 13.16 0.38
CA LYS A 99 8.91 13.61 -0.99
C LYS A 99 8.28 12.53 -1.87
N ARG A 100 8.68 11.27 -1.66
CA ARG A 100 8.22 10.12 -2.44
C ARG A 100 8.07 8.91 -1.53
N TYR A 101 6.98 8.19 -1.73
CA TYR A 101 6.66 6.97 -1.03
C TYR A 101 5.77 6.10 -1.93
N ILE A 102 5.70 4.83 -1.60
CA ILE A 102 4.90 3.83 -2.28
C ILE A 102 3.87 3.26 -1.31
N ILE A 103 2.73 2.86 -1.85
CA ILE A 103 1.73 2.04 -1.15
C ILE A 103 1.87 0.63 -1.69
N LEU A 104 2.05 -0.36 -0.83
CA LEU A 104 2.24 -1.75 -1.19
C LEU A 104 1.19 -2.60 -0.48
N ILE A 105 0.49 -3.44 -1.23
CA ILE A 105 -0.15 -4.66 -0.72
C ILE A 105 0.77 -5.80 -1.11
N ALA A 106 1.40 -6.43 -0.11
CA ALA A 106 2.36 -7.49 -0.33
C ALA A 106 1.62 -8.83 -0.49
N GLY A 107 1.52 -9.31 -1.73
CA GLY A 107 0.91 -10.60 -2.06
C GLY A 107 1.94 -11.71 -2.25
N GLY A 108 3.23 -11.34 -2.40
CA GLY A 108 4.34 -12.25 -2.65
C GLY A 108 4.48 -12.61 -4.14
N GLY A 109 5.68 -12.43 -4.67
CA GLY A 109 6.05 -12.69 -6.06
C GLY A 109 5.36 -11.74 -7.03
N ASP A 110 4.74 -12.30 -8.07
CA ASP A 110 4.01 -11.53 -9.10
C ASP A 110 2.65 -10.97 -8.61
N HIS A 111 2.36 -11.06 -7.30
CA HIS A 111 1.10 -10.61 -6.67
C HIS A 111 1.25 -9.37 -5.79
N ASP A 112 2.39 -8.68 -5.89
CA ASP A 112 2.56 -7.38 -5.22
C ASP A 112 1.83 -6.27 -5.98
N PHE A 113 0.98 -5.53 -5.26
CA PHE A 113 0.19 -4.44 -5.84
C PHE A 113 0.68 -3.10 -5.32
N VAL A 114 1.08 -2.21 -6.24
CA VAL A 114 1.78 -0.97 -5.91
C VAL A 114 0.99 0.25 -6.35
N GLY A 115 0.83 1.19 -5.43
CA GLY A 115 0.32 2.53 -5.68
C GLY A 115 1.40 3.60 -5.47
N LYS A 116 1.44 4.61 -6.34
CA LYS A 116 2.33 5.76 -6.16
C LYS A 116 1.71 6.75 -5.16
N GLY A 117 2.47 7.10 -4.13
CA GLY A 117 2.06 8.11 -3.15
C GLY A 117 1.89 9.52 -3.73
N ILE A 118 1.04 10.32 -3.07
CA ILE A 118 0.88 11.75 -3.35
C ILE A 118 1.67 12.55 -2.31
N ALA A 119 2.66 13.31 -2.76
CA ALA A 119 3.50 14.12 -1.89
C ALA A 119 2.71 15.29 -1.26
N LEU A 120 3.17 15.74 -0.09
CA LEU A 120 2.71 17.00 0.49
C LEU A 120 3.00 18.17 -0.44
N THR A 121 1.99 18.99 -0.67
CA THR A 121 2.11 20.28 -1.34
C THR A 121 2.27 21.40 -0.32
N VAL A 122 2.68 22.58 -0.78
CA VAL A 122 2.76 23.78 0.09
C VAL A 122 1.40 24.11 0.72
N GLU A 123 0.31 23.91 -0.02
CA GLU A 123 -1.04 24.13 0.51
C GLU A 123 -1.44 23.10 1.57
N ASP A 124 -0.93 21.87 1.49
CA ASP A 124 -1.17 20.86 2.51
C ASP A 124 -0.47 21.22 3.82
N GLU A 125 0.73 21.80 3.76
CA GLU A 125 1.56 22.10 4.95
C GLU A 125 0.85 23.02 5.95
N GLU A 126 -0.03 23.91 5.48
CA GLU A 126 -0.81 24.82 6.35
C GLU A 126 -1.77 24.06 7.29
N ASN A 127 -2.29 22.91 6.85
CA ASN A 127 -3.24 22.10 7.61
C ASN A 127 -2.63 20.78 8.12
N TRP A 128 -1.40 20.45 7.70
CA TRP A 128 -0.84 19.12 7.86
C TRP A 128 -0.70 18.67 9.31
N GLU A 129 -0.22 19.54 10.20
CA GLU A 129 -0.10 19.21 11.63
C GLU A 129 -1.46 18.85 12.23
N LYS A 130 -2.52 19.57 11.88
CA LYS A 130 -3.88 19.27 12.35
C LYS A 130 -4.37 17.91 11.85
N VAL A 131 -4.10 17.58 10.58
CA VAL A 131 -4.46 16.27 10.01
C VAL A 131 -3.67 15.16 10.70
N LEU A 132 -2.37 15.33 10.88
CA LEU A 132 -1.54 14.36 11.61
C LEU A 132 -2.14 14.09 12.99
N GLU A 133 -2.40 15.14 13.78
CA GLU A 133 -2.95 14.99 15.14
C GLU A 133 -4.32 14.28 15.15
N LYS A 134 -5.19 14.59 14.18
CA LYS A 134 -6.48 13.89 13.99
C LYS A 134 -6.29 12.39 13.78
N HIS A 135 -5.25 11.99 13.05
CA HIS A 135 -4.92 10.59 12.76
C HIS A 135 -3.91 9.96 13.73
N SER A 136 -3.50 10.68 14.79
CA SER A 136 -2.48 10.23 15.75
C SER A 136 -2.72 8.84 16.31
N LYS A 137 -3.97 8.54 16.70
CA LYS A 137 -4.35 7.22 17.21
C LYS A 137 -4.20 6.11 16.18
N LYS A 138 -4.49 6.40 14.91
CA LYS A 138 -4.36 5.44 13.81
C LYS A 138 -2.89 5.21 13.47
N LEU A 139 -2.09 6.27 13.46
CA LEU A 139 -0.66 6.19 13.18
C LEU A 139 0.12 5.49 14.31
N GLY A 140 -0.29 5.65 15.57
CA GLY A 140 0.42 5.04 16.69
C GLY A 140 1.90 5.43 16.71
N ASP A 141 2.78 4.44 16.73
CA ASP A 141 4.24 4.65 16.76
C ASP A 141 4.78 5.27 15.45
N PHE A 142 4.08 5.07 14.32
CA PHE A 142 4.41 5.66 13.03
C PHE A 142 4.22 7.19 12.98
N PHE A 143 3.52 7.77 13.96
CA PHE A 143 3.27 9.21 14.01
C PHE A 143 4.55 10.05 13.92
N LYS A 144 5.62 9.61 14.61
CA LYS A 144 6.92 10.29 14.59
C LYS A 144 7.61 10.15 13.24
N ILE A 145 7.47 8.99 12.61
CA ILE A 145 8.05 8.70 11.29
C ILE A 145 7.38 9.59 10.24
N TYR A 146 6.06 9.76 10.29
CA TYR A 146 5.31 10.64 9.40
C TYR A 146 5.76 12.10 9.46
N LYS A 147 6.17 12.61 10.63
CA LYS A 147 6.71 13.97 10.78
C LYS A 147 8.13 14.13 10.22
N THR A 148 8.80 13.04 9.88
CA THR A 148 10.17 13.09 9.37
C THR A 148 10.17 13.61 7.93
N LYS A 149 10.68 14.85 7.75
CA LYS A 149 10.90 15.47 6.41
C LYS A 149 12.25 15.10 5.79
N LYS A 150 12.88 14.04 6.27
CA LYS A 150 14.10 13.49 5.67
C LYS A 150 13.66 12.37 4.72
N PHE A 151 14.40 12.19 3.64
CA PHE A 151 14.14 11.29 2.49
C PHE A 151 13.39 11.96 1.31
#